data_AF-P02823-F1
#
_entry.id   AF-P02823-F1
#
_cell.length_a   1.000
_cell.length_b   1.000
_cell.length_c   1.000
_cell.angle_alpha   90.00
_cell.angle_beta   90.00
_cell.angle_gamma   90.00
#
_symmetry.space_group_name_H-M   'P 1'
#
loop_
_entity.id
_entity.type
_entity.pdbx_description
1 polymer ?
#
loop_
_entity_poly.entity_id
_entity_poly.type
_entity_poly.pdbx_seq_one_letter_code
_entity_poly.pdbx_strand_id
1 'polypeptide(L)' 'ATRAGDLTPLQLESLREVCELNVSCDEMADTAGIVAAYIAYYGPIQF' A
#
# COMPACT_ATOMS: atom_id res chain seq x y z
N ALA A 1 -6.49 5.14 -11.52
CA ALA A 1 -5.54 4.63 -10.53
C ALA A 1 -6.18 4.77 -9.16
N THR A 2 -6.25 3.68 -8.40
CA THR A 2 -6.84 3.63 -7.07
C THR A 2 -6.13 4.62 -6.14
N ARG A 3 -6.89 5.40 -5.38
CA ARG A 3 -6.37 6.33 -4.38
C ARG A 3 -6.72 5.84 -2.98
N ALA A 4 -6.00 6.32 -1.97
CA ALA A 4 -6.25 5.93 -0.58
C ALA A 4 -7.70 6.21 -0.14
N GLY A 5 -8.32 7.28 -0.65
CA GLY A 5 -9.73 7.61 -0.35
C GLY A 5 -10.77 6.71 -1.02
N ASP A 6 -10.37 5.85 -1.97
CA ASP A 6 -11.25 4.87 -2.60
C ASP A 6 -11.33 3.57 -1.77
N LEU A 7 -10.47 3.41 -0.77
CA LEU A 7 -10.33 2.19 0.02
C LEU A 7 -10.97 2.35 1.41
N THR A 8 -11.58 1.28 1.88
CA THR A 8 -12.01 1.16 3.27
C THR A 8 -10.80 1.10 4.22
N PRO A 9 -10.96 1.43 5.51
CA PRO A 9 -9.89 1.26 6.49
C PRO A 9 -9.33 -0.16 6.54
N LEU A 10 -10.19 -1.19 6.39
CA LEU A 10 -9.75 -2.59 6.37
C LEU A 10 -8.88 -2.90 5.14
N GLN A 11 -9.26 -2.41 3.96
CA GLN A 11 -8.46 -2.59 2.75
C GLN A 11 -7.10 -1.88 2.88
N LEU A 12 -7.06 -0.68 3.46
CA LEU A 12 -5.81 0.02 3.72
C LEU A 12 -4.91 -0.80 4.66
N GLU A 13 -5.47 -1.38 5.72
CA GLU A 13 -4.72 -2.23 6.65
C GLU A 13 -4.14 -3.46 5.95
N SER A 14 -4.92 -4.14 5.10
CA SER A 14 -4.42 -5.28 4.33
C SER A 14 -3.23 -4.91 3.42
N LEU A 15 -3.20 -3.69 2.85
CA LEU A 15 -2.04 -3.23 2.10
C LEU A 15 -0.83 -2.99 3.02
N ARG A 16 -1.05 -2.39 4.20
CA ARG A 16 0.01 -2.13 5.20
C ARG A 16 0.65 -3.43 5.68
N GLU A 17 -0.15 -4.41 6.09
CA GLU A 17 0.35 -5.71 6.57
C GLU A 17 1.25 -6.42 5.54
N VAL A 18 0.93 -6.32 4.25
CA VAL A 18 1.77 -6.89 3.18
C VAL A 18 3.07 -6.08 3.00
N CYS A 19 2.97 -4.75 3.03
CA CYS A 19 4.11 -3.85 2.82
C CYS A 19 5.10 -3.91 3.99
N GLU A 20 4.64 -4.09 5.23
CA GLU A 20 5.47 -4.25 6.44
C GLU A 20 6.40 -5.49 6.37
N LEU A 21 6.06 -6.50 5.56
CA LEU A 21 6.92 -7.67 5.33
C LEU A 21 8.08 -7.40 4.36
N ASN A 22 8.13 -6.22 3.74
CA ASN A 22 9.18 -5.80 2.82
C ASN A 22 9.73 -4.43 3.22
N VAL A 23 10.93 -4.41 3.79
CA VAL A 23 11.60 -3.19 4.30
C VAL A 23 11.58 -2.04 3.30
N SER A 24 11.81 -2.31 2.01
CA SER A 24 11.83 -1.24 1.00
C SER A 24 10.43 -0.73 0.62
N CYS A 25 9.40 -1.56 0.77
CA CYS A 25 8.02 -1.11 0.67
C CYS A 25 7.65 -0.25 1.88
N ASP A 26 7.99 -0.72 3.09
CA ASP A 26 7.70 -0.05 4.35
C ASP A 26 8.30 1.38 4.39
N GLU A 27 9.59 1.51 4.11
CA GLU A 27 10.27 2.82 4.03
C GLU A 27 9.67 3.73 2.94
N MET A 28 9.19 3.15 1.83
CA MET A 28 8.51 3.91 0.80
C MET A 28 7.10 4.34 1.24
N ALA A 29 6.40 3.53 2.04
CA ALA A 29 5.07 3.87 2.53
C ALA A 29 5.09 5.11 3.44
N ASP A 30 6.16 5.29 4.23
CA ASP A 30 6.35 6.47 5.08
C ASP A 30 6.48 7.78 4.31
N THR A 31 7.04 7.74 3.09
CA THR A 31 7.36 8.94 2.30
C THR A 31 6.40 9.17 1.14
N ALA A 32 5.92 8.10 0.50
CA ALA A 32 5.03 8.14 -0.67
C ALA A 32 3.59 7.72 -0.38
N GLY A 33 3.33 7.16 0.81
CA GLY A 33 2.03 6.62 1.20
C GLY A 33 1.82 5.17 0.74
N ILE A 34 0.97 4.46 1.48
CA ILE A 34 0.79 3.00 1.33
C ILE A 34 0.35 2.56 -0.06
N VAL A 35 -0.55 3.31 -0.72
CA VAL A 35 -1.05 2.94 -2.06
C VAL A 35 0.07 3.00 -3.10
N ALA A 36 0.90 4.04 -3.04
CA ALA A 36 2.01 4.19 -3.98
C ALA A 36 3.09 3.13 -3.74
N ALA A 37 3.44 2.88 -2.47
CA ALA A 37 4.38 1.85 -2.08
C ALA A 37 3.91 0.46 -2.52
N TYR A 38 2.68 0.07 -2.16
CA TYR A 38 2.14 -1.22 -2.53
C TYR A 38 2.16 -1.44 -4.06
N ILE A 39 1.73 -0.45 -4.84
CA ILE A 39 1.70 -0.57 -6.31
C ILE A 39 3.11 -0.71 -6.90
N ALA A 40 4.11 -0.03 -6.33
CA ALA A 40 5.50 -0.13 -6.80
C ALA A 40 6.09 -1.54 -6.61
N TYR A 41 5.74 -2.24 -5.53
CA TYR A 41 6.33 -3.54 -5.18
C TYR A 41 5.45 -4.75 -5.56
N TYR A 42 4.13 -4.60 -5.55
CA TYR A 42 3.17 -5.69 -5.73
C TYR A 42 2.21 -5.50 -6.90
N GLY A 43 2.20 -4.32 -7.53
CA GLY A 43 1.36 -4.02 -8.68
C GLY A 43 -0.07 -3.54 -8.31
N PRO A 44 -1.01 -3.55 -9.28
CA PRO A 44 -2.31 -2.94 -9.09
C PRO A 44 -3.15 -3.62 -8.00
N ILE A 45 -3.79 -2.81 -7.15
CA ILE A 45 -4.71 -3.26 -6.08
C ILE A 45 -5.95 -3.94 -6.69
N GLN A 46 -6.35 -5.11 -6.19
CA GLN A 46 -7.39 -5.99 -6.77
C GLN A 46 -8.65 -6.15 -5.90
N PHE A 47 -8.91 -5.20 -4.99
CA PHE A 47 -10.11 -5.21 -4.16
C PHE A 47 -11.27 -4.42 -4.80
#